data_AF-A0A7X3R5T4-F1
#
_entry.id   AF-A0A7X3R5T4-F1
#
_cell.length_a   1.000
_cell.length_b   1.000
_cell.length_c   1.000
_cell.angle_alpha   90.00
_cell.angle_beta   90.00
_cell.angle_gamma   90.00
#
_symmetry.space_group_name_H-M   'P 1'
#
loop_
_entity.id
_entity.type
_entity.pdbx_description
1 polymer ?
#
loop_
_entity_poly.entity_id
_entity_poly.type
_entity_poly.pdbx_seq_one_letter_code
_entity_poly.pdbx_strand_id
1 'polypeptide(L)' 'YPVSRSVLPRREARAETPFGAIRIKVVRQENATRFTPEYEDCHQAALKAGVPLAEVYAAVHEAAGRMDLDDLL' A
#
# COMPACT_ATOMS: atom_id res chain seq x y z
N TYR A 1 33.77 -4.35 -4.71
CA TYR A 1 33.26 -5.38 -3.80
C TYR A 1 31.95 -5.91 -4.39
N PRO A 2 31.78 -7.21 -4.68
CA PRO A 2 30.52 -7.72 -5.20
C PRO A 2 29.46 -7.87 -4.09
N VAL A 3 28.19 -7.61 -4.41
CA VAL A 3 27.03 -7.73 -3.50
C VAL A 3 25.95 -8.60 -4.14
N SER A 4 25.27 -9.40 -3.32
CA SER A 4 24.09 -10.16 -3.71
C SER A 4 22.81 -9.56 -3.09
N ARG A 5 21.67 -9.71 -3.77
CA ARG A 5 20.35 -9.26 -3.30
C ARG A 5 19.33 -10.38 -3.46
N SER A 6 18.40 -10.47 -2.53
CA SER A 6 17.19 -11.27 -2.65
C SER A 6 15.99 -10.33 -2.70
N VAL A 7 15.05 -10.57 -3.62
CA VAL A 7 13.88 -9.71 -3.85
C VAL A 7 12.62 -10.57 -3.79
N LEU A 8 11.66 -10.17 -2.96
CA LEU A 8 10.37 -10.84 -2.90
C LEU A 8 9.51 -10.50 -4.13
N PRO A 9 8.67 -11.44 -4.62
CA PRO A 9 7.63 -11.13 -5.59
C PRO A 9 6.73 -10.03 -5.04
N ARG A 10 6.48 -9.01 -5.85
CA ARG A 10 5.68 -7.84 -5.47
C ARG A 10 4.81 -7.39 -6.63
N ARG A 11 3.60 -6.93 -6.31
CA ARG A 11 2.67 -6.29 -7.25
C ARG A 11 2.22 -4.94 -6.72
N GLU A 12 1.71 -4.12 -7.62
CA GLU A 12 1.04 -2.87 -7.28
C GLU A 12 -0.48 -3.08 -7.39
N ALA A 13 -1.22 -2.53 -6.43
CA ALA A 13 -2.67 -2.49 -6.43
C ALA A 13 -3.15 -1.10 -6.00
N ARG A 14 -4.46 -0.86 -6.05
CA ARG A 14 -5.06 0.41 -5.61
C ARG A 14 -6.12 0.12 -4.55
N ALA A 15 -6.00 0.81 -3.42
CA ALA A 15 -7.02 0.82 -2.38
C ALA A 15 -7.91 2.06 -2.58
N GLU A 16 -9.22 1.84 -2.70
CA GLU A 16 -10.19 2.91 -2.80
C GLU A 16 -10.45 3.49 -1.41
N THR A 17 -10.09 4.77 -1.20
CA THR A 17 -10.25 5.45 0.08
C THR A 17 -11.13 6.70 -0.06
N PRO A 18 -11.64 7.27 1.05
CA PRO A 18 -12.33 8.57 1.02
C PRO A 18 -11.48 9.72 0.46
N PHE A 19 -10.15 9.57 0.42
CA PHE A 19 -9.22 10.54 -0.12
C PHE A 19 -8.82 10.26 -1.59
N GLY A 20 -9.46 9.26 -2.21
CA GLY A 20 -9.19 8.78 -3.56
C GLY A 20 -8.50 7.42 -3.60
N ALA A 21 -8.27 6.92 -4.83
CA ALA A 21 -7.54 5.69 -5.05
C ALA A 21 -6.05 5.88 -4.73
N ILE A 22 -5.52 5.12 -3.78
CA ILE A 22 -4.13 5.19 -3.34
C ILE A 22 -3.42 3.89 -3.72
N ARG A 23 -2.23 3.99 -4.33
CA ARG A 23 -1.44 2.82 -4.66
C ARG A 23 -0.90 2.13 -3.41
N ILE A 24 -0.93 0.81 -3.44
CA ILE A 24 -0.33 -0.06 -2.43
C ILE A 24 0.62 -1.05 -3.10
N LYS A 25 1.76 -1.31 -2.46
CA LYS A 25 2.66 -2.41 -2.82
C LYS A 25 2.22 -3.65 -2.06
N VAL A 26 1.91 -4.73 -2.77
CA VAL A 26 1.50 -6.02 -2.21
C VAL A 26 2.66 -7.01 -2.37
N VAL A 27 3.03 -7.69 -1.29
CA VAL A 27 4.13 -8.66 -1.25
C VAL A 27 3.67 -9.95 -0.57
N ARG A 28 4.03 -11.10 -1.16
CA ARG A 28 3.86 -12.39 -0.47
C ARG A 28 5.09 -12.63 0.39
N GLN A 29 4.88 -12.80 1.69
CA GLN A 29 5.92 -13.17 2.64
C GLN A 29 5.51 -14.47 3.34
N GLU A 30 6.20 -15.56 2.98
CA GLU A 30 5.94 -16.90 3.53
C GLU A 30 4.45 -17.29 3.38
N ASN A 31 3.71 -17.28 4.49
CA ASN A 31 2.31 -17.68 4.57
C ASN A 31 1.34 -16.49 4.71
N ALA A 32 1.81 -15.26 4.47
CA ALA A 32 1.00 -14.06 4.60
C ALA A 32 1.24 -13.07 3.46
N THR A 33 0.17 -12.42 3.04
CA THR A 33 0.24 -11.27 2.15
C THR A 33 0.32 -10.00 2.99
N ARG A 34 1.32 -9.16 2.69
CA ARG A 34 1.49 -7.85 3.30
C ARG A 34 1.32 -6.79 2.24
N PHE A 35 0.85 -5.61 2.65
CA PHE A 35 0.84 -4.44 1.79
C PHE A 35 1.48 -3.23 2.46
N THR A 36 1.91 -2.28 1.65
CA THR A 36 2.45 -0.99 2.10
C THR A 36 1.89 0.13 1.22
N PRO A 37 1.28 1.18 1.80
CA PRO A 37 0.82 2.35 1.05
C PRO A 37 1.98 3.09 0.39
N GLU A 38 1.77 3.60 -0.82
CA GLU A 38 2.74 4.49 -1.48
C GLU A 38 2.74 5.87 -0.81
N TYR A 39 3.89 6.25 -0.25
CA TYR A 39 4.03 7.48 0.52
C TYR A 39 3.60 8.72 -0.25
N GLU A 40 4.05 8.86 -1.51
CA GLU A 40 3.77 10.05 -2.33
C GLU A 40 2.26 10.21 -2.57
N ASP A 41 1.55 9.12 -2.87
CA ASP A 41 0.10 9.13 -3.07
C ASP A 41 -0.61 9.51 -1.77
N CYS A 42 -0.22 8.93 -0.63
CA CYS A 42 -0.77 9.27 0.68
C CYS A 42 -0.51 10.74 1.05
N HIS A 43 0.69 11.24 0.79
CA HIS A 43 1.09 12.60 1.10
C HIS A 43 0.30 13.61 0.26
N GLN A 44 0.17 13.36 -1.04
CA GLN A 44 -0.66 14.20 -1.92
C GLN A 44 -2.13 14.18 -1.53
N ALA A 45 -2.67 13.02 -1.16
CA ALA A 45 -4.04 12.89 -0.68
C ALA A 45 -4.26 13.68 0.63
N ALA A 46 -3.31 13.59 1.57
CA ALA A 46 -3.34 14.33 2.83
C ALA A 46 -3.33 15.85 2.60
N LEU A 47 -2.44 16.34 1.74
CA LEU A 47 -2.37 17.76 1.39
C LEU A 47 -3.65 18.27 0.71
N LYS A 48 -4.23 17.49 -0.21
CA LYS A 48 -5.46 17.85 -0.92
C LYS A 48 -6.67 17.90 0.02
N ALA A 49 -6.73 16.97 0.96
CA ALA A 49 -7.83 16.88 1.93
C ALA A 49 -7.63 17.79 3.16
N GLY A 50 -6.42 18.30 3.39
CA GLY A 50 -6.09 19.10 4.57
C GLY A 50 -6.08 18.30 5.87
N VAL A 51 -5.76 16.99 5.81
CA VAL A 51 -5.76 16.07 6.96
C VAL A 51 -4.34 15.58 7.28
N PRO A 52 -4.07 15.13 8.51
CA PRO A 52 -2.83 14.44 8.86
C PRO A 52 -2.58 13.20 7.98
N LEU A 53 -1.32 12.97 7.61
CA LEU A 53 -0.89 11.79 6.85
C LEU A 53 -1.34 10.47 7.50
N ALA A 54 -1.36 10.42 8.83
CA ALA A 54 -1.78 9.25 9.59
C ALA A 54 -3.24 8.85 9.31
N GLU A 55 -4.13 9.81 9.08
CA GLU A 55 -5.54 9.54 8.74
C GLU A 55 -5.66 8.89 7.36
N VAL A 56 -4.85 9.33 6.40
CA VAL A 56 -4.79 8.72 5.07
C VAL A 56 -4.26 7.29 5.15
N TYR A 57 -3.18 7.06 5.90
CA TYR A 57 -2.66 5.70 6.11
C TYR A 57 -3.69 4.78 6.76
N ALA A 58 -4.43 5.26 7.77
CA ALA A 58 -5.49 4.49 8.41
C ALA A 58 -6.60 4.10 7.41
N ALA A 59 -7.04 5.05 6.58
CA ALA A 59 -8.05 4.80 5.55
C ALA A 59 -7.56 3.80 4.50
N VAL A 60 -6.29 3.85 4.10
CA VAL A 60 -5.70 2.85 3.19
C VAL A 60 -5.66 1.48 3.84
N HIS A 61 -5.28 1.38 5.12
CA HIS A 61 -5.26 0.11 5.83
C HIS A 61 -6.64 -0.51 5.97
N GLU A 62 -7.66 0.30 6.24
CA GLU A 62 -9.05 -0.15 6.30
C GLU A 62 -9.56 -0.62 4.92
N ALA A 63 -9.28 0.14 3.87
CA ALA A 63 -9.69 -0.20 2.50
C ALA A 63 -9.00 -1.48 2.01
N ALA A 64 -7.68 -1.56 2.15
CA ALA A 64 -6.89 -2.71 1.72
C ALA A 64 -7.17 -3.97 2.55
N GLY A 65 -7.53 -3.83 3.84
CA GLY A 65 -7.95 -4.95 4.68
C GLY A 65 -9.26 -5.62 4.24
N ARG A 66 -10.04 -4.97 3.37
CA ARG A 66 -11.27 -5.52 2.75
C ARG A 66 -11.02 -6.14 1.39
N MET A 67 -9.82 -6.00 0.83
CA MET A 67 -9.45 -6.54 -0.48
C MET A 67 -8.96 -7.98 -0.31
N ASP A 68 -9.29 -8.84 -1.28
CA ASP A 68 -8.59 -10.12 -1.42
C ASP A 68 -7.25 -9.87 -2.11
N LEU A 69 -6.19 -9.73 -1.30
CA LEU A 69 -4.85 -9.43 -1.79
C LEU A 69 -4.09 -10.69 -2.24
N ASP A 70 -4.58 -11.88 -1.93
CA ASP A 70 -3.94 -13.15 -2.32
C ASP A 70 -4.10 -13.44 -3.81
N ASP A 71 -5.19 -12.98 -4.42
CA ASP A 71 -5.46 -13.08 -5.86
C ASP A 71 -4.57 -12.17 -6.73
N LEU A 72 -3.85 -11.25 -6.11
CA LEU A 72 -2.96 -10.30 -6.80
C LEU A 72 -1.53 -10.82 -6.92
N LEU A 73 -1.19 -11.99 -6.36
CA LEU A 73 0.17 -12.55 -6.28
C LEU A 73 0.26 -13.94 -6.89
#